data_AF-A0A1L3SQ53-F1
#
_entry.id   AF-A0A1L3SQ53-F1
#
_cell.length_a   1.000
_cell.length_b   1.000
_cell.length_c   1.000
_cell.angle_alpha   90.00
_cell.angle_beta   90.00
_cell.angle_gamma   90.00
#
_symmetry.space_group_name_H-M   'P 1'
#
loop_
_entity.id
_entity.type
_entity.pdbx_description
1 polymer ?
#
loop_
_entity_poly.entity_id
_entity_poly.type
_entity_poly.pdbx_seq_one_letter_code
_entity_poly.pdbx_strand_id
1 'polypeptide(L)' 'MREGGAPISERFHLDEMIDGLASDLRELRAGKISVREANARAALAKQILRGVHYVVVAQKFLSEQAKLTNGGEGS' A
#
# COMPACT_ATOMS: atom_id res chain seq x y z
N MET A 1 10.45 -24.50 6.90
CA MET A 1 10.47 -23.45 5.85
C MET A 1 9.87 -22.20 6.45
N ARG A 2 10.57 -21.07 6.49
CA ARG A 2 9.97 -19.79 6.89
C ARG A 2 9.17 -19.27 5.70
N GLU A 3 7.87 -19.01 5.90
CA GLU A 3 7.01 -18.34 4.93
C GLU A 3 7.56 -16.94 4.67
N GLY A 4 8.36 -16.79 3.63
CA GLY A 4 8.71 -15.50 3.05
C GLY A 4 7.46 -14.96 2.39
N GLY A 5 6.65 -14.25 3.16
CA GLY A 5 5.46 -13.60 2.63
C GLY A 5 5.80 -12.72 1.43
N ALA A 6 5.01 -12.82 0.36
CA ALA A 6 5.17 -11.96 -0.82
C ALA A 6 5.38 -10.49 -0.40
N PRO A 7 6.30 -9.75 -1.05
CA PRO A 7 6.52 -8.33 -0.83
C PRO A 7 5.19 -7.56 -0.73
N ILE A 8 5.13 -6.55 0.13
CA ILE A 8 3.90 -5.77 0.34
C ILE A 8 3.37 -5.15 -0.97
N SER A 9 4.27 -4.79 -1.88
CA SER A 9 3.91 -4.32 -3.23
C SER A 9 3.12 -5.37 -4.02
N GLU A 10 3.52 -6.63 -3.93
CA GLU A 10 2.91 -7.76 -4.62
C GLU A 10 1.57 -8.15 -3.96
N ARG A 11 1.47 -8.07 -2.64
CA ARG A 11 0.21 -8.35 -1.91
C ARG A 11 -0.90 -7.34 -2.17
N PHE A 12 -0.52 -6.08 -2.42
CA PHE A 12 -1.47 -4.98 -2.60
C PHE A 12 -1.55 -4.47 -4.04
N HIS A 13 -0.89 -5.16 -4.99
CA HIS A 13 -0.87 -4.81 -6.42
C HIS A 13 -0.57 -3.31 -6.64
N LEU A 14 0.41 -2.77 -5.90
CA LEU A 14 0.69 -1.34 -5.91
C LEU A 14 1.12 -0.83 -7.29
N ASP A 15 1.83 -1.67 -8.04
CA ASP A 15 2.29 -1.35 -9.40
C ASP A 15 1.09 -1.16 -10.35
N GLU A 16 0.10 -2.06 -10.30
CA GLU A 16 -1.13 -1.96 -11.10
C GLU A 16 -1.92 -0.69 -10.75
N MET A 17 -1.94 -0.29 -9.47
CA MET A 17 -2.62 0.93 -9.05
C MET A 17 -1.92 2.19 -9.55
N ILE A 18 -0.59 2.22 -9.52
CA ILE A 18 0.20 3.34 -10.04
C ILE A 18 0.00 3.45 -11.56
N ASP A 19 0.05 2.33 -12.27
CA ASP A 19 -0.20 2.27 -13.72
C ASP A 19 -1.63 2.70 -14.06
N GLY A 20 -2.61 2.31 -13.24
CA GLY A 20 -4.00 2.75 -13.34
C GLY A 20 -4.15 4.26 -13.19
N LEU A 21 -3.54 4.86 -12.17
CA LEU A 21 -3.55 6.32 -11.97
C LEU A 21 -2.86 7.07 -13.13
N ALA A 22 -1.77 6.52 -13.67
CA ALA A 22 -1.12 7.07 -14.86
C ALA A 22 -2.01 6.95 -16.11
N SER A 23 -2.79 5.87 -16.23
CA SER A 23 -3.81 5.74 -17.27
C SER A 23 -4.92 6.77 -17.12
N ASP A 24 -5.45 6.98 -15.91
CA ASP A 24 -6.48 7.98 -15.63
C ASP A 24 -6.03 9.39 -16.07
N LEU A 25 -4.77 9.76 -15.85
CA LEU A 25 -4.22 11.04 -16.32
C LEU A 25 -4.20 11.14 -17.85
N ARG A 26 -3.90 10.04 -18.55
CA ARG A 26 -3.94 9.99 -20.02
C ARG A 26 -5.38 10.05 -20.53
N GLU A 27 -6.32 9.36 -19.89
CA GLU A 27 -7.74 9.40 -20.21
C GLU A 27 -8.34 10.79 -20.00
N LEU A 28 -7.96 11.47 -18.91
CA LEU A 28 -8.36 12.83 -18.62
C LEU A 28 -7.85 13.80 -19.70
N ARG A 29 -6.58 13.69 -20.09
CA ARG A 29 -6.00 14.51 -21.17
C ARG A 29 -6.68 14.24 -22.52
N ALA A 30 -7.09 13.00 -22.76
CA ALA A 30 -7.81 12.61 -23.96
C ALA A 30 -9.30 12.99 -23.92
N GLY A 31 -9.80 13.59 -22.83
CA GLY A 31 -11.21 13.94 -22.66
C GLY A 31 -12.15 12.74 -22.50
N LYS A 32 -11.61 11.55 -22.18
CA LYS A 32 -12.40 10.31 -22.02
C LYS A 32 -13.09 10.21 -20.66
N ILE A 33 -12.51 10.86 -19.65
CA ILE A 33 -13.08 10.99 -18.32
C ILE A 33 -13.08 12.46 -17.92
N SER A 34 -14.03 12.85 -17.09
CA SER A 34 -14.11 14.17 -16.49
C SER A 34 -13.08 14.35 -15.37
N VAL A 35 -12.76 15.61 -15.06
CA VAL A 35 -11.94 15.97 -13.89
C VAL A 35 -12.54 15.40 -12.60
N ARG A 36 -13.87 15.35 -12.49
CA ARG A 36 -14.57 14.78 -11.34
C ARG A 36 -14.31 13.28 -11.19
N GLU A 37 -14.38 12.54 -12.28
CA GLU A 37 -14.09 11.10 -12.28
C GLU A 37 -12.63 10.82 -11.93
N ALA A 38 -11.69 11.54 -12.54
CA ALA A 38 -10.27 11.41 -12.22
C ALA A 38 -9.98 11.68 -10.72
N ASN A 39 -10.58 12.74 -10.17
CA ASN A 39 -10.45 13.05 -8.74
C ASN A 39 -11.08 11.97 -7.84
N ALA A 40 -12.22 11.40 -8.22
CA ALA A 40 -12.85 10.32 -7.47
C ALA A 40 -11.97 9.06 -7.44
N ARG A 41 -11.39 8.68 -8.58
CA ARG A 41 -10.45 7.55 -8.68
C ARG A 41 -9.18 7.79 -7.84
N ALA A 42 -8.60 8.98 -7.92
CA ALA A 42 -7.45 9.38 -7.11
C ALA A 42 -7.76 9.37 -5.59
N ALA A 43 -8.96 9.83 -5.20
CA ALA A 43 -9.38 9.82 -3.80
C ALA A 43 -9.51 8.40 -3.24
N LEU A 44 -10.02 7.46 -4.05
CA LEU A 44 -10.08 6.05 -3.69
C LEU A 44 -8.68 5.45 -3.53
N ALA A 45 -7.80 5.64 -4.51
CA ALA A 45 -6.42 5.17 -4.46
C ALA A 45 -5.69 5.69 -3.20
N LYS A 46 -5.93 6.94 -2.82
CA LYS A 46 -5.39 7.52 -1.57
C LYS A 46 -5.84 6.77 -0.32
N GLN A 47 -7.10 6.31 -0.24
CA GLN A 47 -7.55 5.52 0.91
C GLN A 47 -6.88 4.15 0.95
N ILE A 48 -6.69 3.52 -0.21
CA ILE A 48 -6.02 2.22 -0.28
C ILE A 48 -4.56 2.34 0.18
N LEU A 49 -3.84 3.36 -0.30
CA LEU A 49 -2.46 3.63 0.12
C LEU A 49 -2.34 3.91 1.63
N ARG A 50 -3.34 4.57 2.23
CA ARG A 50 -3.41 4.73 3.69
C ARG A 50 -3.57 3.38 4.40
N GLY A 51 -4.42 2.50 3.88
CA GLY A 51 -4.55 1.12 4.38
C GLY A 51 -3.23 0.36 4.33
N VAL A 52 -2.50 0.43 3.21
CA VAL A 52 -1.17 -0.18 3.08
C VAL A 52 -0.19 0.40 4.09
N HIS A 53 -0.19 1.71 4.28
CA HIS A 53 0.65 2.36 5.29
C HIS A 53 0.37 1.82 6.70
N TYR A 54 -0.90 1.64 7.08
CA TYR A 54 -1.25 1.06 8.39
C TYR A 54 -0.72 -0.36 8.55
N VAL A 55 -0.80 -1.19 7.50
CA VAL A 55 -0.26 -2.56 7.54
C VAL A 55 1.26 -2.55 7.74
N VAL A 56 1.99 -1.69 7.02
CA VAL A 56 3.45 -1.53 7.17
C VAL A 56 3.81 -1.12 8.59
N VAL A 57 3.12 -0.11 9.14
CA VAL A 57 3.37 0.38 10.50
C VAL A 57 3.07 -0.68 11.54
N ALA A 58 1.95 -1.41 11.40
CA ALA A 58 1.59 -2.51 12.30
C ALA A 58 2.65 -3.63 12.28
N GLN A 59 3.13 -4.03 11.11
CA GLN A 59 4.20 -5.04 10.99
C GLN A 59 5.49 -4.59 11.66
N LYS A 60 5.87 -3.32 11.49
CA LYS A 60 7.06 -2.75 12.15
C LYS A 60 6.91 -2.77 13.68
N PHE A 61 5.76 -2.33 14.18
CA PHE A 61 5.47 -2.31 15.62
C PHE A 61 5.52 -3.72 16.25
N LEU A 62 4.91 -4.71 15.61
CA LEU A 62 4.95 -6.10 16.07
C LEU A 62 6.38 -6.67 16.04
N SER A 63 7.16 -6.34 15.00
CA SER A 63 8.56 -6.77 14.88
C SER A 63 9.45 -6.15 15.96
N GLU A 64 9.19 -4.90 16.34
CA GLU A 64 9.89 -4.21 17.44
C GLU A 64 9.55 -4.83 18.80
N GLN A 65 8.28 -5.14 19.07
CA GLN A 65 7.89 -5.84 20.29
C GLN A 65 8.50 -7.24 20.40
N ALA A 66 8.50 -8.01 19.30
CA ALA A 66 9.10 -9.35 19.30
C ALA A 66 10.60 -9.34 19.65
N LYS A 67 11.33 -8.29 19.23
CA LYS A 67 12.75 -8.11 19.61
C LYS A 67 12.92 -7.83 21.10
N LEU A 68 12.00 -7.09 21.71
CA LEU A 68 12.03 -6.77 23.14
C LEU A 68 11.76 -8.00 24.01
N THR A 69 10.78 -8.83 23.64
CA THR A 69 10.45 -10.06 24.39
C THR A 69 11.59 -11.09 24.34
N ASN A 70 12.21 -11.30 23.18
CA ASN A 70 13.32 -12.25 23.03
C ASN A 70 14.63 -11.78 23.71
N GLY A 71 14.75 -10.51 24.07
CA GLY A 71 15.89 -9.97 24.83
C GLY A 71 15.74 -10.05 26.35
N GLY A 72 14.54 -10.39 26.86
CA GLY A 72 14.22 -10.38 28.29
C GLY A 72 14.32 -11.74 29.01
N GLU A 73 14.43 -12.86 28.29
CA GLU A 73 14.45 -14.21 28.88
C GLU A 73 15.87 -14.77 29.16
N GLY A 74 16.88 -13.90 29.23
CA GLY A 74 18.28 -14.30 29.38
C GLY A 74 19.06 -13.49 30.42
N SER A 75 18.46 -13.13 31.55
CA SER A 75 19.16 -12.51 32.69
C SER A 75 18.70 -13.07 34.02
#